data_AF-A0A961Y098-F1
#
_entry.id   AF-A0A961Y098-F1
#
_cell.length_a   1.000
_cell.length_b   1.000
_cell.length_c   1.000
_cell.angle_alpha   90.00
_cell.angle_beta   90.00
_cell.angle_gamma   90.00
#
_symmetry.space_group_name_H-M   'P 1'
#
loop_
_entity.id
_entity.type
_entity.pdbx_description
1 polymer ?
#
loop_
_entity_poly.entity_id
_entity_poly.type
_entity_poly.pdbx_seq_one_letter_code
_entity_poly.pdbx_strand_id
1 'polypeptide(L)'
;MVKALARAFRWKRMLESGEFATIAELAKREGIAPSYMTRVLRLTLLAPDIVEAILDGRQGSNATLARVLEPFSMEWTTQVAFFRGTCQESGAVNSLAAH
;
A
#
# COMPACT_ATOMS: atom_id res chain seq x y z
N MET A 1 1.94 -7.94 6.21
CA MET A 1 1.41 -7.20 5.04
C MET A 1 0.99 -8.11 3.89
N VAL A 2 1.82 -9.10 3.54
CA VAL A 2 1.59 -10.06 2.45
C VAL A 2 0.17 -10.65 2.39
N LYS A 3 -0.42 -11.07 3.52
CA LYS A 3 -1.81 -11.62 3.53
C LYS A 3 -2.86 -10.65 3.01
N ALA A 4 -2.76 -9.36 3.35
CA ALA A 4 -3.71 -8.34 2.90
C ALA A 4 -3.55 -8.08 1.39
N LEU A 5 -2.30 -8.06 0.92
CA LEU A 5 -1.98 -7.91 -0.49
C LEU A 5 -2.51 -9.10 -1.31
N ALA A 6 -2.27 -10.32 -0.83
CA ALA A 6 -2.79 -11.54 -1.46
C ALA A 6 -4.32 -11.54 -1.56
N ARG A 7 -5.02 -11.10 -0.50
CA ARG A 7 -6.49 -10.93 -0.53
C ARG A 7 -6.92 -9.89 -1.57
N ALA A 8 -6.25 -8.74 -1.62
CA ALA A 8 -6.56 -7.67 -2.56
C ALA A 8 -6.49 -8.16 -4.02
N PHE A 9 -5.38 -8.81 -4.40
CA PHE A 9 -5.22 -9.36 -5.75
C PHE A 9 -6.18 -10.52 -6.04
N ARG A 10 -6.46 -11.39 -5.07
CA ARG A 10 -7.46 -12.46 -5.23
C ARG A 10 -8.84 -11.87 -5.52
N TRP A 11 -9.28 -10.90 -4.73
CA TRP A 11 -10.60 -10.28 -4.92
C TRP A 11 -10.68 -9.49 -6.22
N LYS A 12 -9.63 -8.75 -6.57
CA LYS A 12 -9.54 -8.07 -7.86
C LYS A 12 -9.76 -9.06 -9.01
N ARG A 13 -9.07 -10.21 -9.00
CA ARG A 13 -9.24 -11.25 -10.01
C ARG A 13 -10.66 -11.80 -10.07
N MET A 14 -11.29 -12.06 -8.91
CA MET A 14 -12.66 -12.55 -8.85
C MET A 14 -13.66 -11.55 -9.46
N LEU A 15 -13.45 -10.24 -9.21
CA LEU A 15 -14.24 -9.17 -9.82
C LEU A 15 -13.97 -9.03 -11.32
N GLU A 16 -12.71 -9.03 -11.74
CA GLU A 16 -12.32 -8.90 -13.16
C GLU A 16 -12.75 -10.09 -14.01
N SER A 17 -12.77 -11.29 -13.44
CA SER A 17 -13.27 -12.49 -14.11
C SER A 17 -14.79 -12.55 -14.21
N GLY A 18 -15.52 -11.68 -13.52
CA GLY A 18 -16.97 -11.72 -13.43
C GLY A 18 -17.53 -12.83 -12.53
N GLU A 19 -16.69 -13.53 -11.74
CA GLU A 19 -17.15 -14.49 -10.71
C GLU A 19 -18.09 -13.81 -9.71
N PHE A 20 -17.87 -12.51 -9.46
CA PHE A 20 -18.76 -11.64 -8.69
C PHE A 20 -19.00 -10.35 -9.48
N ALA A 21 -20.26 -9.90 -9.54
CA ALA A 21 -20.63 -8.72 -10.31
C ALA A 21 -20.26 -7.41 -9.58
N THR A 22 -20.22 -7.43 -8.25
CA THR A 22 -20.00 -6.21 -7.45
C THR A 22 -19.17 -6.48 -6.20
N ILE A 23 -18.54 -5.42 -5.69
CA ILE A 23 -17.85 -5.43 -4.39
C ILE A 23 -18.82 -5.80 -3.27
N ALA A 24 -20.08 -5.36 -3.33
CA ALA A 24 -21.07 -5.65 -2.29
C ALA A 24 -21.39 -7.15 -2.20
N GLU A 25 -21.53 -7.81 -3.35
CA GLU A 25 -21.77 -9.25 -3.45
C GLU A 25 -20.58 -10.05 -2.89
N LEU A 26 -19.37 -9.69 -3.30
CA LEU A 26 -18.14 -10.33 -2.83
C LEU A 26 -17.92 -10.09 -1.32
N ALA A 27 -18.17 -8.88 -0.83
CA ALA A 27 -18.07 -8.54 0.58
C ALA A 27 -19.05 -9.36 1.44
N LYS A 28 -20.30 -9.52 0.97
CA LYS A 28 -21.28 -10.39 1.62
C LYS A 28 -20.80 -11.85 1.67
N ARG A 29 -20.21 -12.36 0.58
CA ARG A 29 -19.66 -13.72 0.52
C ARG A 29 -18.49 -13.93 1.49
N GLU A 30 -17.62 -12.94 1.60
CA GLU A 30 -16.42 -12.97 2.45
C GLU A 30 -16.71 -12.61 3.92
N GLY A 31 -17.94 -12.21 4.24
CA GLY A 31 -18.36 -11.86 5.60
C GLY A 31 -17.69 -10.59 6.13
N ILE A 32 -17.38 -9.63 5.26
CA ILE A 32 -16.72 -8.37 5.64
C ILE A 32 -17.49 -7.16 5.14
N ALA A 33 -17.26 -6.00 5.76
CA ALA A 33 -17.87 -4.75 5.32
C ALA A 33 -17.40 -4.37 3.89
N PRO A 34 -18.29 -3.95 2.98
CA PRO A 34 -17.91 -3.49 1.64
C PRO A 34 -16.88 -2.35 1.68
N SER A 35 -17.01 -1.42 2.63
CA SER A 35 -16.05 -0.33 2.83
C SER A 35 -14.64 -0.83 3.16
N TYR A 36 -14.53 -1.87 3.99
CA TYR A 36 -13.24 -2.50 4.31
C TYR A 36 -12.67 -3.22 3.09
N MET A 37 -13.50 -3.95 2.34
CA MET A 37 -13.07 -4.59 1.09
C MET A 37 -12.51 -3.57 0.10
N THR A 38 -13.18 -2.43 -0.09
CA THR A 38 -12.69 -1.34 -0.95
C THR A 38 -11.34 -0.82 -0.49
N ARG A 39 -11.13 -0.61 0.82
CA ARG A 39 -9.82 -0.19 1.37
C ARG A 39 -8.72 -1.19 1.08
N VAL A 40 -9.01 -2.50 1.19
CA VAL A 40 -8.06 -3.55 0.84
C VAL A 40 -7.82 -3.63 -0.67
N LEU A 41 -8.84 -3.47 -1.50
CA LEU A 41 -8.69 -3.47 -2.96
C LEU A 41 -7.78 -2.34 -3.46
N ARG A 42 -7.74 -1.20 -2.77
CA ARG A 42 -6.79 -0.12 -3.08
C ARG A 42 -5.33 -0.59 -3.05
N LEU A 43 -4.98 -1.63 -2.27
CA LEU A 43 -3.62 -2.17 -2.27
C LEU A 43 -3.15 -2.67 -3.65
N THR A 44 -4.09 -2.98 -4.56
CA THR A 44 -3.76 -3.34 -5.95
C THR A 44 -3.32 -2.15 -6.81
N LEU A 45 -3.41 -0.93 -6.28
CA LEU A 45 -3.02 0.34 -6.93
C LEU A 45 -1.64 0.83 -6.47
N LEU A 46 -0.96 0.06 -5.61
CA LEU A 46 0.40 0.33 -5.18
C LEU A 46 1.37 0.19 -6.36
N ALA A 47 2.40 1.03 -6.38
CA ALA A 47 3.49 0.91 -7.33
C ALA A 47 4.15 -0.49 -7.21
N PRO A 48 4.59 -1.10 -8.33
CA PRO A 48 5.24 -2.41 -8.33
C PRO A 48 6.41 -2.51 -7.34
N ASP A 49 7.28 -1.50 -7.30
CA ASP A 49 8.40 -1.43 -6.35
C ASP A 49 7.99 -1.57 -4.88
N ILE A 50 6.84 -1.01 -4.50
CA ILE A 50 6.32 -1.08 -3.13
C ILE A 50 5.77 -2.48 -2.85
N VAL A 51 5.08 -3.06 -3.83
CA VAL A 51 4.60 -4.44 -3.76
C VAL A 51 5.77 -5.41 -3.58
N GLU A 52 6.83 -5.29 -4.37
CA GLU A 52 8.05 -6.08 -4.25
C GLU A 52 8.72 -5.89 -2.89
N ALA A 53 8.87 -4.65 -2.43
CA ALA A 53 9.44 -4.37 -1.11
C ALA A 53 8.61 -5.02 0.03
N ILE A 54 7.28 -5.05 -0.09
CA ILE A 54 6.38 -5.71 0.87
C ILE A 54 6.54 -7.23 0.84
N LEU A 55 6.68 -7.82 -0.35
CA LEU A 55 6.85 -9.25 -0.52
C LEU A 55 8.20 -9.73 0.02
N ASP A 56 9.22 -8.92 -0.15
CA ASP A 56 10.57 -9.21 0.32
C ASP A 56 10.84 -8.80 1.77
N GLY A 57 9.83 -8.25 2.47
CA GLY A 57 9.97 -7.78 3.85
C GLY A 57 10.85 -6.54 4.01
N ARG A 58 11.22 -5.86 2.91
CA ARG A 58 12.05 -4.65 2.85
C ARG A 58 11.22 -3.36 2.86
N GLN A 59 9.94 -3.44 3.20
CA GLN A 59 9.09 -2.26 3.22
C GLN A 59 9.53 -1.27 4.32
N GLY A 60 9.53 0.03 4.01
CA GLY A 60 9.87 1.10 4.96
C GLY A 60 8.88 1.19 6.13
N SER A 61 9.24 1.92 7.19
CA SER A 61 8.42 2.06 8.41
C SER A 61 7.02 2.63 8.16
N ASN A 62 6.84 3.38 7.07
CA ASN A 62 5.55 3.93 6.64
C ASN A 62 4.63 2.90 5.94
N ALA A 63 5.13 1.72 5.57
CA ALA A 63 4.38 0.68 4.88
C ALA A 63 3.68 -0.29 5.84
N THR A 64 2.99 0.24 6.85
CA THR A 64 2.16 -0.54 7.78
C THR A 64 0.76 -0.79 7.21
N LEU A 65 0.06 -1.83 7.71
CA LEU A 65 -1.30 -2.16 7.28
C LEU A 65 -2.26 -0.99 7.50
N ALA A 66 -2.17 -0.35 8.67
CA ALA A 66 -2.98 0.83 8.97
C ALA A 66 -2.75 1.93 7.92
N ARG A 67 -1.49 2.18 7.55
CA ARG A 67 -1.15 3.26 6.63
C ARG A 67 -1.54 2.97 5.18
N VAL A 68 -1.35 1.75 4.69
CA VAL A 68 -1.73 1.40 3.31
C VAL A 68 -3.25 1.30 3.10
N LEU A 69 -4.03 1.20 4.19
CA LEU A 69 -5.50 1.22 4.16
C LEU A 69 -6.09 2.64 4.23
N GLU A 70 -5.27 3.65 4.48
CA GLU A 70 -5.63 5.07 4.35
C GLU A 70 -5.54 5.53 2.89
N PRO A 71 -6.20 6.62 2.50
CA PRO A 71 -6.02 7.19 1.18
C PRO A 71 -4.55 7.54 0.89
N PHE A 72 -4.06 7.13 -0.27
CA PHE A 72 -2.72 7.43 -0.77
C PHE A 72 -2.77 7.96 -2.21
N SER A 73 -1.69 8.62 -2.65
CA SER A 73 -1.57 9.18 -4.00
C SER A 73 -1.64 8.09 -5.06
N MET A 74 -2.36 8.33 -6.17
CA MET A 74 -2.34 7.40 -7.31
C MET A 74 -1.06 7.51 -8.15
N GLU A 75 -0.28 8.56 -7.95
CA GLU A 75 0.98 8.78 -8.65
C GLU A 75 2.12 8.00 -7.96
N TRP A 76 2.78 7.11 -8.72
CA TRP A 76 3.72 6.14 -8.18
C TRP A 76 4.98 6.76 -7.56
N THR A 77 5.53 7.83 -8.13
CA THR A 77 6.71 8.53 -7.59
C THR A 77 6.44 9.04 -6.17
N THR A 78 5.26 9.62 -5.96
CA THR A 78 4.76 10.13 -4.69
C THR A 78 4.53 8.98 -3.71
N GLN A 79 3.96 7.86 -4.18
CA GLN A 79 3.83 6.66 -3.34
C GLN A 79 5.20 6.16 -2.88
N VAL A 80 6.15 6.00 -3.80
CA VAL A 80 7.49 5.47 -3.50
C VAL A 80 8.21 6.37 -2.50
N ALA A 81 8.18 7.69 -2.70
CA ALA A 81 8.75 8.66 -1.77
C ALA A 81 8.11 8.55 -0.37
N PHE A 82 6.79 8.43 -0.31
CA PHE A 82 6.05 8.30 0.94
C PHE A 82 6.37 6.99 1.69
N PHE A 83 6.35 5.86 1.00
CA PHE A 83 6.48 4.52 1.57
C PHE A 83 7.91 4.10 1.87
N ARG A 84 8.89 4.60 1.10
CA ARG A 84 10.31 4.39 1.43
C ARG A 84 10.70 5.13 2.71
N GLY A 85 9.97 6.20 3.06
CA GLY A 85 10.34 7.08 4.17
C GLY A 85 11.64 7.76 3.79
N THR A 86 11.59 9.02 3.35
CA THR A 86 12.83 9.79 3.24
C THR A 86 13.50 9.75 4.61
N CYS A 87 14.64 9.08 4.73
CA CYS A 87 15.65 9.49 5.68
C CYS A 87 15.89 10.96 5.35
N GLN A 88 15.30 11.85 6.13
CA GLN A 88 15.75 13.23 6.14
C GLN A 88 17.16 13.14 6.70
N GLU A 89 18.15 13.28 5.83
CA GLU A 89 19.55 13.35 6.22
C GLU A 89 19.67 14.38 7.35
N SER A 90 20.07 13.92 8.54
CA SER A 90 20.65 14.80 9.54
C SER A 90 22.03 15.21 9.03
N GLY A 91 22.04 16.04 8.00
CA GLY A 91 23.19 16.84 7.62
C GLY A 91 23.13 18.10 8.46
N ALA A 92 23.65 18.03 9.68
CA ALA A 92 24.08 19.23 10.39
C ALA A 92 25.19 19.89 9.57
N VAL A 93 24.79 20.75 8.64
CA VAL A 93 25.67 21.76 8.06
C VAL A 93 26.01 22.77 9.16
N ASN A 94 27.29 23.16 9.19
CA ASN A 94 27.96 24.12 10.07
C ASN A 94 28.40 23.66 11.47
N SER A 95 29.67 23.28 11.59
CA SER A 95 30.63 24.11 12.34
C SER A 95 32.05 23.57 12.12
N LEU A 96 32.82 24.21 11.23
CA LEU A 96 34.29 24.22 11.24
C LEU A 96 34.77 25.16 10.12
N ALA A 97 34.72 26.46 10.38
CA ALA A 97 35.59 27.47 9.78
C ALA A 97 35.42 28.80 10.54
N ALA A 98 36.14 28.94 11.64
CA ALA A 98 36.50 30.24 12.21
C ALA A 98 37.90 30.11 12.78
N HIS A 99 38.89 30.23 11.90
CA HIS A 99 40.24 30.70 12.20
C HIS A 99 40.45 31.95 11.37
#